data_AF-A0A0M1J3L9-F1
#
_entry.id   AF-A0A0M1J3L9-F1
#
_cell.length_a   1.000
_cell.length_b   1.000
_cell.length_c   1.000
_cell.angle_alpha   90.00
_cell.angle_beta   90.00
_cell.angle_gamma   90.00
#
_symmetry.space_group_name_H-M   'P 1'
#
loop_
_entity.id
_entity.type
_entity.pdbx_description
1 polymer ?
#
loop_
_entity_poly.entity_id
_entity_poly.type
_entity_poly.pdbx_seq_one_letter_code
_entity_poly.pdbx_strand_id
1 'polypeptide(L)' 'MWKLDILVATDVAARGLDVDRITHVVNYDIPNDPESYVHRIGRTGRAGRVGHAILLVEPRER' A
#
# COMPACT_ATOMS: atom_id res chain seq x y z
N MET A 1 7.25 -21.35 -11.40
CA MET A 1 7.30 -19.89 -11.51
C MET A 1 6.58 -19.34 -10.30
N TRP A 2 7.31 -18.76 -9.34
CA TRP A 2 6.71 -18.30 -8.08
C TRP A 2 5.79 -17.12 -8.37
N LYS A 3 4.54 -17.21 -7.92
CA LYS A 3 3.59 -16.10 -7.94
C LYS A 3 3.59 -15.51 -6.54
N LEU A 4 4.08 -14.29 -6.40
CA LEU A 4 3.98 -13.57 -5.12
C LEU A 4 2.56 -13.04 -5.01
N ASP A 5 1.74 -13.66 -4.16
CA ASP A 5 0.35 -13.24 -3.99
C ASP A 5 0.21 -12.10 -2.97
N ILE A 6 1.14 -11.98 -2.00
CA ILE A 6 1.10 -10.99 -0.93
C ILE A 6 2.52 -10.52 -0.58
N LEU A 7 2.70 -9.20 -0.44
CA LEU A 7 3.90 -8.56 0.12
C LEU A 7 3.53 -7.81 1.40
N VAL A 8 4.26 -8.06 2.48
CA VAL A 8 4.15 -7.31 3.75
C VAL A 8 5.39 -6.44 3.90
N ALA A 9 5.18 -5.16 4.21
CA ALA A 9 6.23 -4.15 4.23
C ALA A 9 5.93 -3.05 5.27
N THR A 10 6.98 -2.43 5.81
CA THR A 10 6.90 -1.16 6.56
C THR A 10 7.22 0.01 5.62
N ASP A 11 7.07 1.25 6.10
CA ASP A 11 7.36 2.47 5.32
C ASP A 11 8.80 2.55 4.79
N VAL A 12 9.74 1.87 5.45
CA VAL A 12 11.13 1.74 4.98
C VAL A 12 11.17 1.13 3.57
N ALA A 13 10.30 0.16 3.30
CA ALA A 13 10.18 -0.51 2.01
C ALA A 13 9.24 0.22 1.03
N ALA A 14 8.57 1.29 1.46
CA ALA A 14 7.67 2.05 0.60
C ALA A 14 8.39 2.86 -0.48
N ARG A 15 9.74 2.97 -0.45
CA ARG A 15 10.55 3.64 -1.48
C ARG A 15 11.53 2.65 -2.13
N GLY A 16 11.70 2.74 -3.46
CA GLY A 16 12.76 2.00 -4.18
C GLY A 16 12.49 0.52 -4.49
N LEU A 17 11.55 -0.14 -3.81
CA LEU A 17 11.08 -1.48 -4.20
C LEU A 17 10.26 -1.40 -5.50
N ASP A 18 10.77 -1.98 -6.58
CA ASP A 18 10.02 -2.15 -7.84
C ASP A 18 9.23 -3.45 -7.77
N VAL A 19 7.99 -3.35 -7.27
CA VAL A 19 7.07 -4.46 -7.17
C VAL A 19 6.05 -4.27 -8.27
N ASP A 20 6.09 -5.17 -9.24
CA ASP A 20 5.19 -5.15 -10.37
C ASP A 20 3.72 -5.27 -9.93
N ARG A 21 2.86 -4.52 -10.63
CA ARG A 21 1.40 -4.73 -10.72
C ARG A 21 0.67 -5.04 -9.41
N ILE A 22 0.81 -4.18 -8.39
CA ILE A 22 -0.03 -4.26 -7.19
C ILE A 22 -1.46 -3.79 -7.51
N THR A 23 -2.44 -4.67 -7.31
CA THR A 23 -3.87 -4.36 -7.51
C THR A 23 -4.55 -3.81 -6.26
N HIS A 24 -4.02 -4.15 -5.08
CA HIS A 24 -4.57 -3.78 -3.78
C HIS A 24 -3.45 -3.39 -2.83
N VAL A 25 -3.65 -2.27 -2.13
CA VAL A 25 -2.83 -1.85 -0.98
C VAL A 25 -3.71 -1.95 0.26
N VAL A 26 -3.24 -2.67 1.28
CA VAL A 26 -3.90 -2.73 2.59
C VAL A 26 -2.99 -2.09 3.61
N ASN A 27 -3.42 -0.96 4.17
CA ASN A 27 -2.79 -0.33 5.31
C ASN A 27 -3.31 -1.02 6.58
N TYR A 28 -2.45 -1.84 7.19
CA TYR A 28 -2.79 -2.54 8.43
C TYR A 28 -2.90 -1.58 9.61
N ASP A 29 -1.95 -0.64 9.71
CA ASP A 29 -1.94 0.45 10.70
C ASP A 29 -2.09 1.81 10.00
N ILE A 30 -2.66 2.79 10.73
CA ILE A 30 -2.78 4.17 10.24
C ILE A 30 -1.39 4.75 9.97
N PRO A 31 -1.15 5.35 8.78
CA PRO A 31 0.08 6.06 8.50
C PRO A 31 0.32 7.21 9.49
N ASN A 32 1.55 7.36 9.96
CA ASN A 32 1.91 8.41 10.93
C ASN A 32 1.72 9.83 10.39
N ASP A 33 1.72 9.98 9.06
CA ASP A 33 1.57 11.24 8.36
C ASP A 33 0.89 11.06 6.99
N PRO A 34 0.30 12.14 6.42
CA PRO A 34 -0.38 12.07 5.12
C PRO A 34 0.53 11.72 3.93
N GLU A 35 1.82 12.08 3.97
CA GLU A 35 2.76 11.80 2.88
C GLU A 35 3.06 10.28 2.81
N SER A 36 3.23 9.65 3.97
CA SER A 36 3.34 8.19 4.09
C SER A 36 2.11 7.48 3.52
N TYR A 37 0.89 7.96 3.79
CA TYR A 37 -0.33 7.41 3.18
C TYR A 37 -0.27 7.46 1.65
N VAL A 38 0.05 8.63 1.07
CA VAL A 38 0.13 8.83 -0.39
C VAL A 38 1.18 7.90 -1.01
N HIS A 39 2.35 7.75 -0.38
CA HIS A 39 3.38 6.84 -0.86
C HIS A 39 2.96 5.37 -0.81
N ARG A 40 2.27 4.93 0.24
CA ARG A 40 1.76 3.56 0.35
C ARG A 40 0.74 3.27 -0.74
N ILE A 41 -0.29 4.12 -0.90
CA ILE A 41 -1.35 3.88 -1.90
C ILE A 41 -0.88 4.05 -3.34
N GLY A 42 0.18 4.83 -3.58
CA GLY A 42 0.80 5.02 -4.89
C GLY A 42 1.43 3.75 -5.49
N ARG A 43 1.46 2.65 -4.74
CA ARG A 43 1.88 1.33 -5.22
C ARG A 43 0.85 0.65 -6.12
N THR A 44 -0.43 1.03 -6.03
CA THR A 44 -1.48 0.57 -6.94
C THR A 44 -1.91 1.66 -7.95
N GLY A 45 -2.81 1.35 -8.88
CA GLY A 45 -3.40 2.35 -9.79
C GLY A 45 -2.44 2.96 -10.84
N ARG A 46 -1.28 2.36 -11.07
CA ARG A 46 -0.25 2.89 -11.99
C ARG A 46 -0.60 2.62 -13.46
N ALA A 47 -0.16 3.53 -14.35
CA ALA A 47 -0.26 3.41 -15.81
C ALA A 47 -1.71 3.21 -16.31
N GLY A 48 -2.64 4.05 -15.83
CA GLY A 48 -4.04 4.07 -16.27
C GLY A 48 -4.90 2.90 -15.78
N ARG A 49 -4.35 2.02 -14.94
CA ARG A 49 -5.09 0.91 -14.33
C ARG A 49 -5.82 1.38 -13.08
N VAL A 50 -6.94 0.73 -12.77
CA VAL A 50 -7.62 0.89 -11.48
C VAL A 50 -6.81 0.18 -10.38
N GLY A 51 -6.79 0.78 -9.19
CA GLY A 51 -6.19 0.22 -7.99
C GLY A 51 -7.07 0.49 -6.78
N HIS A 52 -7.00 -0.38 -5.77
CA HIS A 52 -7.78 -0.23 -4.54
C HIS A 52 -6.84 -0.05 -3.35
N ALA A 53 -7.18 0.91 -2.49
CA ALA A 53 -6.54 1.11 -1.20
C ALA A 53 -7.56 0.90 -0.08
N ILE A 54 -7.20 0.06 0.88
CA ILE A 54 -8.01 -0.22 2.07
C ILE A 54 -7.19 0.24 3.27
N LEU A 55 -7.78 1.04 4.15
CA LEU A 55 -7.21 1.39 5.44
C LEU A 55 -8.04 0.73 6.53
N LEU A 56 -7.38 -0.10 7.33
CA LEU A 56 -7.99 -0.62 8.56
C LEU A 56 -7.88 0.47 9.62
N VAL A 57 -8.99 0.71 10.32
CA VAL A 57 -9.11 1.76 11.35
C VAL A 57 -9.79 1.12 12.54
N GLU A 58 -9.21 1.28 13.72
CA GLU A 58 -9.84 0.91 14.96
C GLU A 58 -10.83 1.97 15.45
N PRO A 59 -11.87 1.62 16.24
CA PRO A 59 -12.81 2.60 16.78
C PRO A 59 -12.17 3.76 17.54
N ARG A 60 -11.00 3.55 18.15
CA ARG A 60 -10.25 4.57 18.91
C ARG A 60 -9.55 5.60 18.03
N GLU A 61 -9.45 5.34 16.73
CA GLU A 61 -8.75 6.16 15.75
C GLU A 61 -9.72 6.99 14.88
N ARG A 62 -11.00 6.96 15.23
CA ARG A 62 -12.07 7.72 14.56
C ARG A 62 -12.23 9.13 15.12
#